data_AF-A0A7C7N7R6-F1
#
_entry.id   AF-A0A7C7N7R6-F1
#
_cell.length_a   1.000
_cell.length_b   1.000
_cell.length_c   1.000
_cell.angle_alpha   90.00
_cell.angle_beta   90.00
_cell.angle_gamma   90.00
#
_symmetry.space_group_name_H-M   'P 1'
#
loop_
_entity.id
_entity.type
_entity.pdbx_description
1 polymer ?
#
loop_
_entity_poly.entity_id
_entity_poly.type
_entity_poly.pdbx_seq_one_letter_code
_entity_poly.pdbx_strand_id
1 'polypeptide(L)'
;GRFLDSLTDFMVSFLVYLVLTLRLISETSNPLYWFLGGLSFLSCLIHCSYFVFYLVQYTSISGTYLSNRADENITEEDNAVYDRGELSTLVYFLQRSHVFLYGWQDKAIEWFDRLGKRLGSKSKPQRLSGNAWYGDKVFLTLISPLCLCTNNMLLVFFSLVDAIEFGFWFVVVVGNSYLFLLQVWKIIKARNNLILEI
;
A
#
# COMPACT_ATOMS: atom_id res chain seq x y z
N GLY A 1 -13.22 10.74 10.40
CA GLY A 1 -12.04 11.33 9.76
C GLY A 1 -11.38 10.31 8.84
N ARG A 2 -10.39 9.56 9.35
CA ARG A 2 -9.54 8.64 8.56
C ARG A 2 -10.25 7.67 7.60
N PHE A 3 -11.36 7.04 8.00
CA PHE A 3 -12.05 6.07 7.13
C PHE A 3 -12.75 6.76 5.95
N LEU A 4 -13.26 7.98 6.18
CA LEU A 4 -13.84 8.78 5.12
C LEU A 4 -12.75 9.30 4.16
N ASP A 5 -11.61 9.70 4.70
CA ASP A 5 -10.43 10.12 3.94
C ASP A 5 -9.95 9.00 3.00
N SER A 6 -9.68 7.81 3.56
CA SER A 6 -9.28 6.62 2.79
C SER A 6 -10.33 6.19 1.75
N LEU A 7 -11.63 6.25 2.07
CA LEU A 7 -12.68 5.92 1.11
C LEU A 7 -12.73 6.96 -0.03
N THR A 8 -12.53 8.24 0.29
CA THR A 8 -12.50 9.32 -0.71
C THR A 8 -11.29 9.17 -1.62
N ASP A 9 -10.11 8.89 -1.05
CA ASP A 9 -8.89 8.61 -1.80
C ASP A 9 -9.07 7.44 -2.77
N PHE A 10 -9.72 6.36 -2.33
CA PHE A 10 -10.06 5.24 -3.19
C PHE A 10 -11.00 5.66 -4.33
N MET A 11 -12.11 6.34 -4.01
CA MET A 11 -13.11 6.73 -5.00
C MET A 11 -12.54 7.68 -6.05
N VAL A 12 -11.81 8.71 -5.61
CA VAL A 12 -11.19 9.69 -6.51
C VAL A 12 -10.17 9.00 -7.40
N SER A 13 -9.31 8.15 -6.84
CA SER A 13 -8.29 7.44 -7.63
C SER A 13 -8.95 6.46 -8.61
N PHE A 14 -9.98 5.73 -8.19
CA PHE A 14 -10.73 4.84 -9.08
C PHE A 14 -11.31 5.61 -10.28
N LEU A 15 -11.96 6.75 -10.03
CA LEU A 15 -12.55 7.57 -11.08
C LEU A 15 -11.48 8.13 -12.04
N VAL A 16 -10.34 8.59 -11.51
CA VAL A 16 -9.24 9.10 -12.34
C VAL A 16 -8.73 8.01 -13.28
N TYR A 17 -8.40 6.82 -12.77
CA TYR A 17 -7.90 5.73 -13.59
C TYR A 17 -8.97 5.24 -14.58
N LEU A 18 -10.24 5.19 -14.17
CA LEU A 18 -11.34 4.81 -15.05
C LEU A 18 -11.51 5.79 -16.22
N VAL A 19 -11.54 7.10 -15.96
CA VAL A 19 -11.69 8.13 -17.00
C VAL A 19 -10.52 8.10 -17.98
N LEU A 20 -9.29 7.99 -17.47
CA LEU A 20 -8.10 7.88 -18.31
C LEU A 20 -8.10 6.60 -19.17
N THR A 21 -8.58 5.48 -18.61
CA THR A 21 -8.73 4.22 -19.34
C THR A 21 -9.79 4.33 -20.43
N LEU A 22 -10.96 4.89 -20.11
CA LEU A 22 -12.04 5.12 -21.07
C LEU A 22 -11.57 6.01 -22.23
N ARG A 23 -10.81 7.07 -21.92
CA ARG A 23 -10.20 7.93 -22.93
C ARG A 23 -9.33 7.14 -23.89
N LEU A 24 -8.35 6.38 -23.38
CA LEU A 24 -7.45 5.56 -24.21
C LEU A 24 -8.22 4.56 -25.09
N ILE A 25 -9.25 3.92 -24.55
CA ILE A 25 -10.07 2.96 -25.32
C ILE A 25 -10.85 3.69 -26.41
N SER A 26 -11.40 4.87 -26.12
CA SER A 26 -12.16 5.64 -27.11
C SER A 26 -11.31 6.11 -28.28
N GLU A 27 -10.05 6.47 -28.03
CA GLU A 27 -9.12 6.96 -29.05
C GLU A 27 -8.51 5.83 -29.90
N THR A 28 -8.28 4.66 -29.30
CA THR A 28 -7.55 3.55 -29.95
C THR A 28 -8.42 2.37 -30.37
N SER A 29 -9.66 2.28 -29.84
CA SER A 29 -10.54 1.12 -29.93
C SER A 29 -9.90 -0.21 -29.47
N ASN A 30 -8.83 -0.16 -28.67
CA ASN A 30 -8.12 -1.34 -28.20
C ASN A 30 -8.58 -1.77 -26.79
N PRO A 31 -9.22 -2.94 -26.63
CA PRO A 31 -9.71 -3.40 -25.33
C PRO A 31 -8.59 -3.76 -24.34
N LEU A 32 -7.34 -3.92 -24.78
CA LEU A 32 -6.21 -4.18 -23.87
C LEU A 32 -5.99 -3.07 -22.85
N TYR A 33 -6.43 -1.84 -23.15
CA TYR A 33 -6.33 -0.74 -22.21
C TYR A 33 -7.21 -0.91 -20.97
N TRP A 34 -8.29 -1.72 -21.02
CA TRP A 34 -9.01 -2.10 -19.80
C TRP A 34 -8.12 -2.85 -18.82
N PHE A 35 -7.32 -3.79 -19.33
CA PHE A 35 -6.38 -4.56 -18.53
C PHE A 35 -5.24 -3.67 -18.02
N LEU A 36 -4.66 -2.84 -18.88
CA LEU A 36 -3.58 -1.94 -18.50
C LEU A 36 -4.03 -0.93 -17.44
N GLY A 37 -5.18 -0.29 -17.64
CA GLY A 37 -5.75 0.67 -16.69
C GLY A 37 -6.12 0.03 -15.35
N GLY A 38 -6.77 -1.14 -15.38
CA GLY A 38 -7.09 -1.91 -14.18
C GLY A 38 -5.85 -2.36 -13.41
N LEU A 39 -4.83 -2.87 -14.11
CA LEU A 39 -3.56 -3.30 -13.50
C LEU A 39 -2.77 -2.11 -12.94
N SER A 40 -2.81 -0.97 -13.62
CA SER A 40 -2.20 0.29 -13.16
C SER A 40 -2.86 0.77 -11.87
N PHE A 41 -4.19 0.81 -11.83
CA PHE A 41 -4.95 1.18 -10.63
C PHE A 41 -4.65 0.23 -9.46
N LEU A 42 -4.69 -1.08 -9.72
CA LEU A 42 -4.39 -2.10 -8.74
C LEU A 42 -2.96 -1.96 -8.19
N SER A 43 -1.98 -1.74 -9.08
CA SER A 43 -0.59 -1.53 -8.69
C SER A 43 -0.45 -0.30 -7.80
N CYS A 44 -1.09 0.81 -8.17
CA CYS A 44 -1.10 2.04 -7.39
C CYS A 44 -1.67 1.84 -5.98
N LEU A 45 -2.78 1.10 -5.85
CA LEU A 45 -3.36 0.75 -4.55
C LEU A 45 -2.39 -0.08 -3.70
N ILE A 46 -1.82 -1.14 -4.28
CA ILE A 46 -0.87 -2.00 -3.57
C ILE A 46 0.37 -1.23 -3.15
N HIS A 47 0.92 -0.38 -4.02
CA HIS A 47 2.06 0.50 -3.74
C HIS A 47 1.80 1.40 -2.53
N CYS A 48 0.64 2.04 -2.50
CA CYS A 48 0.27 2.92 -1.41
C CYS A 48 0.04 2.14 -0.10
N SER A 49 -0.74 1.06 -0.15
CA SER A 49 -1.02 0.22 1.02
C SER A 49 0.27 -0.36 1.59
N TYR A 50 1.23 -0.74 0.73
CA TYR A 50 2.55 -1.23 1.14
C TYR A 50 3.35 -0.17 1.90
N PHE A 51 3.37 1.07 1.40
CA PHE A 51 4.00 2.19 2.08
C PHE A 51 3.35 2.45 3.45
N VAL A 52 2.02 2.52 3.50
CA VAL A 52 1.25 2.76 4.73
C VAL A 52 1.52 1.66 5.77
N PHE A 53 1.56 0.39 5.37
CA PHE A 53 1.88 -0.72 6.26
C PHE A 53 3.23 -0.51 6.97
N TYR A 54 4.30 -0.19 6.23
CA TYR A 54 5.61 0.05 6.82
C TYR A 54 5.67 1.33 7.65
N LEU A 55 4.95 2.38 7.24
CA LEU A 55 4.86 3.62 8.00
C LEU A 55 4.19 3.40 9.36
N VAL A 56 3.08 2.67 9.40
CA VAL A 56 2.36 2.33 10.65
C VAL A 56 3.27 1.51 11.57
N GLN A 57 3.97 0.50 11.05
CA GLN A 57 4.88 -0.30 11.86
C GLN A 57 6.08 0.50 12.39
N TYR A 58 6.67 1.37 11.56
CA TYR A 58 7.77 2.24 11.98
C TYR A 58 7.33 3.22 13.08
N THR A 59 6.15 3.81 12.92
CA THR A 59 5.65 4.82 13.85
C THR A 59 5.12 4.22 15.16
N SER A 60 4.65 2.97 15.16
CA SER A 60 4.32 2.24 16.39
C SER A 60 5.58 2.01 17.25
N ILE A 61 6.72 1.70 16.63
CA ILE A 61 8.01 1.58 17.33
C ILE A 61 8.50 2.94 17.85
N SER A 62 8.28 4.00 17.08
CA SER A 62 8.74 5.35 17.43
C SER A 62 7.85 6.04 18.48
N GLY A 63 6.71 5.44 18.85
CA GLY A 63 5.79 5.96 19.88
C GLY A 63 4.95 7.16 19.45
N THR A 64 4.89 7.49 18.16
CA THR A 64 4.32 8.76 17.67
C THR A 64 2.94 8.62 16.98
N TYR A 65 2.37 7.41 16.87
CA TYR A 65 1.12 7.18 16.14
C TYR A 65 0.15 6.30 16.92
N LEU A 66 -0.77 6.94 17.67
CA LEU A 66 -1.74 6.27 18.55
C LEU A 66 -3.09 5.99 17.86
N SER A 67 -3.31 6.51 16.65
CA SER A 67 -4.64 6.55 16.02
C SER A 67 -4.88 5.56 14.88
N ASN A 68 -3.85 4.89 14.35
CA ASN A 68 -4.00 3.85 13.32
C ASN A 68 -3.59 2.48 13.84
N ARG A 69 -4.41 1.45 13.57
CA ARG A 69 -4.07 0.05 13.81
C ARG A 69 -3.46 -0.52 12.53
N ALA A 70 -2.48 -1.42 12.67
CA ALA A 70 -1.96 -2.17 11.52
C ALA A 70 -2.97 -3.20 10.99
N ASP A 71 -3.90 -3.62 11.84
CA ASP A 71 -5.06 -4.42 11.47
C ASP A 71 -6.34 -3.63 11.84
N GLU A 72 -7.10 -3.25 10.81
CA GLU A 72 -8.35 -2.50 10.93
C GLU A 72 -9.60 -3.41 10.87
N ASN A 73 -9.42 -4.74 10.94
CA ASN A 73 -10.54 -5.67 11.05
C ASN A 73 -11.44 -5.30 12.24
N ILE A 74 -12.75 -5.47 12.05
CA ILE A 74 -13.74 -5.22 13.08
C ILE A 74 -13.54 -6.26 14.20
N THR A 75 -13.23 -5.79 15.41
CA THR A 75 -13.11 -6.66 16.59
C THR A 75 -14.46 -6.84 17.28
N GLU A 76 -14.55 -7.82 18.18
CA GLU A 76 -15.73 -7.98 19.05
C GLU A 76 -15.96 -6.75 19.93
N GLU A 77 -14.90 -6.04 20.31
CA GLU A 77 -14.99 -4.78 21.03
C GLU A 77 -15.65 -3.69 20.18
N ASP A 78 -15.28 -3.56 18.90
CA ASP A 78 -15.89 -2.60 17.99
C ASP A 78 -17.40 -2.89 17.79
N ASN A 79 -17.79 -4.18 17.71
CA ASN A 79 -19.21 -4.58 17.69
C ASN A 79 -19.93 -4.23 18.99
N ALA A 80 -19.30 -4.48 20.14
CA ALA A 80 -19.89 -4.17 21.44
C ALA A 80 -20.08 -2.65 21.66
N VAL A 81 -19.16 -1.82 21.17
CA VAL A 81 -19.28 -0.34 21.21
C VAL A 81 -20.41 0.14 20.29
N TYR A 82 -20.56 -0.50 19.12
CA TYR A 82 -21.69 -0.22 18.22
C TYR A 82 -23.04 -0.62 18.83
N ASP A 83 -23.13 -1.82 19.42
CA ASP A 83 -24.34 -2.33 20.05
C ASP A 83 -24.75 -1.51 21.29
N ARG A 84 -23.79 -0.89 21.97
CA ARG A 84 -24.03 0.09 23.06
C ARG A 84 -24.52 1.45 22.56
N GLY A 85 -24.55 1.69 21.24
CA GLY A 85 -24.94 2.97 20.63
C GLY A 85 -23.89 4.07 20.76
N GLU A 86 -22.67 3.73 21.21
CA GLU A 86 -21.56 4.67 21.41
C GLU A 86 -20.84 4.98 20.07
N LEU A 87 -20.97 4.10 19.08
CA LEU A 87 -20.44 4.29 17.72
C LEU A 87 -21.55 4.66 16.74
N SER A 88 -21.39 5.77 16.01
CA SER A 88 -22.33 6.14 14.95
C SER A 88 -22.41 5.07 13.85
N THR A 89 -23.62 4.78 13.37
CA THR A 89 -23.87 3.87 12.22
C THR A 89 -23.04 4.21 11.00
N LEU A 90 -22.80 5.50 10.75
CA LEU A 90 -21.96 5.96 9.64
C LEU A 90 -20.50 5.54 9.82
N VAL A 91 -19.96 5.63 11.03
CA VAL A 91 -18.57 5.25 11.32
C VAL A 91 -18.40 3.73 11.19
N TYR A 92 -19.35 2.95 11.70
CA TYR A 92 -19.34 1.50 11.56
C TYR A 92 -19.43 1.06 10.09
N PHE A 93 -20.29 1.70 9.30
CA PHE A 93 -20.38 1.46 7.86
C PHE A 93 -19.05 1.77 7.16
N LEU A 94 -18.45 2.94 7.43
CA LEU A 94 -17.16 3.34 6.84
C LEU A 94 -16.04 2.37 7.21
N GLN A 95 -15.99 1.89 8.46
CA GLN A 95 -15.02 0.88 8.88
C GLN A 95 -15.21 -0.43 8.11
N ARG A 96 -16.47 -0.89 7.95
CA ARG A 96 -16.78 -2.09 7.17
C ARG A 96 -16.40 -1.93 5.68
N SER A 97 -16.67 -0.78 5.08
CA SER A 97 -16.24 -0.45 3.72
C SER A 97 -14.72 -0.46 3.59
N HIS A 98 -14.01 0.11 4.56
CA HIS A 98 -12.54 0.07 4.59
C HIS A 98 -12.01 -1.36 4.64
N VAL A 99 -12.52 -2.21 5.55
CA VAL A 99 -12.14 -3.63 5.64
C VAL A 99 -12.43 -4.38 4.35
N PHE A 100 -13.55 -4.09 3.69
CA PHE A 100 -13.88 -4.71 2.40
C PHE A 100 -12.89 -4.31 1.30
N LEU A 101 -12.56 -3.02 1.18
CA LEU A 101 -11.71 -2.49 0.12
C LEU A 101 -10.21 -2.77 0.34
N TYR A 102 -9.75 -2.65 1.57
CA TYR A 102 -8.32 -2.71 1.92
C TYR A 102 -7.94 -3.98 2.69
N GLY A 103 -8.86 -4.66 3.36
CA GLY A 103 -8.51 -5.79 4.23
C GLY A 103 -7.88 -6.97 3.49
N TRP A 104 -8.19 -7.18 2.20
CA TRP A 104 -7.48 -8.17 1.38
C TRP A 104 -6.08 -7.68 0.96
N GLN A 105 -5.90 -6.36 0.75
CA GLN A 105 -4.59 -5.74 0.47
C GLN A 105 -3.68 -5.87 1.68
N ASP A 106 -4.19 -5.53 2.88
CA ASP A 106 -3.46 -5.59 4.14
C ASP A 106 -3.00 -7.03 4.42
N LYS A 107 -3.88 -8.02 4.25
CA LYS A 107 -3.53 -9.44 4.40
C LYS A 107 -2.47 -9.90 3.39
N ALA A 108 -2.56 -9.46 2.14
CA ALA A 108 -1.58 -9.79 1.12
C ALA A 108 -0.20 -9.19 1.44
N ILE A 109 -0.17 -7.93 1.86
CA ILE A 109 1.04 -7.22 2.27
C ILE A 109 1.66 -7.86 3.51
N GLU A 110 0.85 -8.21 4.51
CA GLU A 110 1.32 -8.87 5.71
C GLU A 110 1.92 -10.25 5.38
N TRP A 111 1.26 -11.02 4.53
CA TRP A 111 1.79 -12.30 4.06
C TRP A 111 3.14 -12.12 3.34
N PHE A 112 3.26 -11.11 2.49
CA PHE A 112 4.48 -10.80 1.77
C PHE A 112 5.60 -10.29 2.70
N ASP A 113 5.29 -9.48 3.71
CA ASP A 113 6.23 -9.06 4.76
C ASP A 113 6.75 -10.26 5.55
N ARG A 114 5.85 -11.16 5.99
CA ARG A 114 6.23 -12.41 6.67
C ARG A 114 7.13 -13.29 5.79
N LEU A 115 6.84 -13.38 4.50
CA LEU A 115 7.70 -14.09 3.55
C LEU A 115 9.08 -13.43 3.45
N GLY A 116 9.14 -12.11 3.30
CA GLY A 116 10.38 -11.34 3.25
C GLY A 116 11.23 -11.52 4.51
N LYS A 117 10.61 -11.44 5.69
CA LYS A 117 11.27 -11.72 6.97
C LYS A 117 11.82 -13.14 7.05
N ARG A 118 11.07 -14.15 6.62
CA ARG A 118 11.54 -15.55 6.60
C ARG A 118 12.76 -15.72 5.68
N LEU A 119 12.76 -15.06 4.53
CA LEU A 119 13.89 -15.09 3.59
C LEU A 119 15.11 -14.33 4.12
N GLY A 120 14.93 -13.18 4.77
CA GLY A 120 16.01 -12.40 5.37
C GLY A 120 16.59 -13.06 6.62
N SER A 121 15.75 -13.77 7.37
CA SER A 121 16.11 -14.40 8.64
C SER A 121 16.49 -15.88 8.50
N LYS A 122 16.66 -16.39 7.27
CA LYS A 122 16.89 -17.82 6.93
C LYS A 122 18.01 -18.48 7.73
N SER A 123 18.94 -17.69 8.30
CA SER A 123 20.00 -18.18 9.18
C SER A 123 19.62 -18.25 10.66
N LYS A 124 18.79 -17.35 11.22
CA LYS A 124 18.35 -17.34 12.65
C LYS A 124 17.01 -16.58 12.86
N PRO A 125 15.83 -17.23 12.78
CA PRO A 125 14.50 -16.60 12.91
C PRO A 125 14.26 -15.84 14.23
N GLN A 126 14.95 -16.21 15.32
CA GLN A 126 14.81 -15.57 16.63
C GLN A 126 15.55 -14.23 16.77
N ARG A 127 16.45 -13.87 15.85
CA ARG A 127 17.32 -12.67 16.00
C ARG A 127 16.84 -11.42 15.27
N LEU A 128 15.98 -11.54 14.27
CA LEU A 128 15.50 -10.37 13.54
C LEU A 128 14.42 -9.66 14.38
N SER A 129 14.86 -8.78 15.27
CA SER A 129 13.97 -7.93 16.07
C SER A 129 13.02 -7.14 15.15
N GLY A 130 11.73 -7.10 15.50
CA GLY A 130 10.74 -6.28 14.80
C GLY A 130 11.19 -4.82 14.68
N ASN A 131 11.89 -4.32 15.71
CA ASN A 131 12.43 -2.96 15.74
C ASN A 131 13.51 -2.76 14.67
N ALA A 132 14.37 -3.76 14.44
CA ALA A 132 15.42 -3.67 13.42
C ALA A 132 14.85 -3.75 11.99
N TRP A 133 13.80 -4.56 11.78
CA TRP A 133 13.19 -4.71 10.46
C TRP A 133 12.34 -3.51 10.05
N TYR A 134 11.47 -3.03 10.94
CA TYR A 134 10.56 -1.93 10.67
C TYR A 134 11.20 -0.56 10.97
N GLY A 135 12.25 -0.49 11.79
CA GLY A 135 13.01 0.73 12.09
C GLY A 135 13.94 1.24 10.97
N ASP A 136 13.97 0.57 9.81
CA ASP A 136 14.82 0.96 8.68
C ASP A 136 14.29 2.22 7.98
N LYS A 137 14.72 3.39 8.46
CA LYS A 137 14.35 4.71 7.91
C LYS A 137 14.69 4.86 6.44
N VAL A 138 15.82 4.30 6.00
CA VAL A 138 16.26 4.42 4.60
C VAL A 138 15.29 3.66 3.70
N PHE A 139 14.90 2.45 4.09
CA PHE A 139 13.89 1.70 3.36
C PHE A 139 12.57 2.48 3.30
N LEU A 140 12.10 3.02 4.44
CA LEU A 140 10.85 3.79 4.51
C LEU A 140 10.86 5.03 3.61
N THR A 141 11.97 5.76 3.57
CA THR A 141 12.15 6.91 2.67
C THR A 141 12.16 6.48 1.20
N LEU A 142 12.80 5.35 0.88
CA LEU A 142 12.87 4.89 -0.51
C LEU A 142 11.52 4.38 -1.03
N ILE A 143 10.65 3.82 -0.17
CA ILE A 143 9.31 3.39 -0.59
C ILE A 143 8.29 4.54 -0.61
N SER A 144 8.55 5.70 0.01
CA SER A 144 7.58 6.80 0.08
C SER A 144 7.12 7.38 -1.27
N PRO A 145 7.94 7.40 -2.35
CA PRO A 145 7.49 7.82 -3.68
C PRO A 145 6.45 6.88 -4.32
N LEU A 146 6.22 5.70 -3.74
CA LEU A 146 5.17 4.77 -4.19
C LEU A 146 3.79 5.12 -3.59
N CYS A 147 3.66 6.24 -2.89
CA CYS A 147 2.38 6.67 -2.35
C CYS A 147 1.37 7.05 -3.45
N LEU A 148 0.08 7.00 -3.08
CA LEU A 148 -1.04 7.31 -3.97
C LEU A 148 -0.89 8.68 -4.64
N CYS A 149 -0.50 9.70 -3.88
CA CYS A 149 -0.35 11.05 -4.39
C CYS A 149 0.73 11.16 -5.46
N THR A 150 1.88 10.49 -5.28
CA THR A 150 2.97 10.52 -6.27
C THR A 150 2.57 9.79 -7.55
N ASN A 151 1.91 8.64 -7.45
CA ASN A 151 1.38 7.92 -8.61
C ASN A 151 0.32 8.77 -9.35
N ASN A 152 -0.60 9.42 -8.63
CA ASN A 152 -1.60 10.29 -9.26
C ASN A 152 -0.97 11.52 -9.91
N MET A 153 0.01 12.16 -9.27
CA MET A 153 0.73 13.30 -9.85
C MET A 153 1.52 12.90 -11.11
N LEU A 154 2.12 11.72 -11.11
CA LEU A 154 2.78 11.16 -12.28
C LEU A 154 1.80 11.02 -13.46
N LEU A 155 0.59 10.49 -13.22
CA LEU A 155 -0.43 10.38 -14.26
C LEU A 155 -0.90 11.75 -14.75
N VAL A 156 -1.02 12.75 -13.87
CA VAL A 156 -1.29 14.13 -14.28
C VAL A 156 -0.20 14.63 -15.22
N PHE A 157 1.07 14.42 -14.89
CA PHE A 157 2.18 14.81 -15.76
C PHE A 157 2.10 14.15 -17.14
N PHE A 158 1.90 12.82 -17.19
CA PHE A 158 1.72 12.10 -18.47
C PHE A 158 0.45 12.53 -19.21
N SER A 159 -0.59 12.98 -18.50
CA SER A 159 -1.81 13.53 -19.10
C SER A 159 -1.54 14.81 -19.85
N LEU A 160 -0.76 15.72 -19.25
CA LEU A 160 -0.45 17.03 -19.80
C LEU A 160 0.38 16.95 -21.09
N VAL A 161 1.17 15.89 -21.26
CA VAL A 161 1.98 15.65 -22.47
C VAL A 161 1.34 14.63 -23.42
N ASP A 162 0.07 14.29 -23.20
CA ASP A 162 -0.73 13.35 -24.00
C ASP A 162 -0.13 11.94 -24.13
N ALA A 163 0.54 11.47 -23.08
CA ALA A 163 1.28 10.22 -23.03
C ALA A 163 0.78 9.31 -21.89
N ILE A 164 -0.54 9.27 -21.66
CA ILE A 164 -1.18 8.52 -20.56
C ILE A 164 -0.82 7.02 -20.58
N GLU A 165 -0.73 6.43 -21.77
CA GLU A 165 -0.32 5.03 -21.92
C GLU A 165 1.04 4.77 -21.24
N PHE A 166 2.02 5.66 -21.47
CA PHE A 166 3.32 5.58 -20.81
C PHE A 166 3.21 5.75 -19.29
N GLY A 167 2.29 6.61 -18.82
CA GLY A 167 2.00 6.74 -17.40
C GLY A 167 1.51 5.44 -16.78
N PHE A 168 0.58 4.73 -17.42
CA PHE A 168 0.11 3.43 -16.94
C PHE A 168 1.22 2.38 -16.96
N TRP A 169 2.01 2.30 -18.04
CA TRP A 169 3.15 1.40 -18.10
C TRP A 169 4.20 1.73 -17.03
N PHE A 170 4.41 2.99 -16.71
CA PHE A 170 5.33 3.38 -15.65
C PHE A 170 4.87 2.85 -14.30
N VAL A 171 3.60 3.06 -13.93
CA VAL A 171 3.04 2.54 -12.67
C VAL A 171 3.16 1.01 -12.61
N VAL A 172 2.76 0.33 -13.68
CA VAL A 172 2.77 -1.14 -13.73
C VAL A 172 4.18 -1.72 -13.77
N VAL A 173 5.07 -1.23 -14.62
CA VAL A 173 6.39 -1.85 -14.83
C VAL A 173 7.42 -1.24 -13.91
N VAL A 174 7.60 0.09 -13.95
CA VAL A 174 8.63 0.78 -13.17
C VAL A 174 8.29 0.74 -11.70
N GLY A 175 7.05 1.05 -11.32
CA GLY A 175 6.61 1.04 -9.92
C GLY A 175 6.74 -0.33 -9.26
N ASN A 176 6.24 -1.40 -9.91
CA ASN A 176 6.37 -2.75 -9.37
C ASN A 176 7.81 -3.26 -9.35
N SER A 177 8.60 -2.97 -10.40
CA SER A 177 10.03 -3.34 -10.42
C SER A 177 10.80 -2.64 -9.32
N TYR A 178 10.53 -1.34 -9.09
CA TYR A 178 11.15 -0.56 -8.04
C TYR A 178 10.81 -1.13 -6.65
N LEU A 179 9.53 -1.41 -6.38
CA LEU A 179 9.10 -2.05 -5.13
C LEU A 179 9.78 -3.40 -4.92
N PHE A 180 9.84 -4.23 -5.95
CA PHE A 180 10.48 -5.53 -5.90
C PHE A 180 11.98 -5.43 -5.58
N LEU A 181 12.69 -4.53 -6.26
CA LEU A 181 14.12 -4.30 -6.03
C LEU A 181 14.39 -3.80 -4.60
N LEU A 182 13.58 -2.88 -4.09
CA LEU A 182 13.69 -2.40 -2.72
C LEU A 182 13.46 -3.54 -1.71
N GLN A 183 12.49 -4.41 -1.97
CA GLN A 183 12.24 -5.54 -1.07
C GLN A 183 13.38 -6.55 -1.09
N VAL A 184 13.91 -6.89 -2.27
CA VAL A 184 15.08 -7.77 -2.40
C VAL A 184 16.28 -7.18 -1.67
N TRP A 185 16.53 -5.88 -1.87
CA TRP A 185 17.59 -5.17 -1.17
C TRP A 185 17.42 -5.21 0.35
N LYS A 186 16.21 -4.96 0.86
CA LYS A 186 15.91 -5.03 2.30
C LYS A 186 16.19 -6.43 2.87
N ILE A 187 15.77 -7.48 2.16
CA ILE A 187 16.01 -8.88 2.54
C ILE A 187 17.52 -9.19 2.60
N ILE A 188 18.28 -8.77 1.59
CA ILE A 188 19.75 -8.96 1.53
C ILE A 188 20.43 -8.21 2.66
N LYS A 189 20.07 -6.94 2.89
CA LYS A 189 20.60 -6.11 3.97
C LYS A 189 20.35 -6.74 5.34
N ALA A 190 19.13 -7.21 5.59
CA ALA A 190 18.79 -7.91 6.83
C ALA A 190 19.63 -9.18 7.03
N ARG A 191 19.85 -9.95 5.96
CA ARG A 191 20.68 -11.16 6.01
C ARG A 191 22.15 -10.84 6.32
N ASN A 192 22.71 -9.80 5.72
CA ASN A 192 24.10 -9.40 5.92
C ASN A 192 24.35 -8.86 7.34
N ASN A 193 23.43 -8.05 7.86
CA ASN A 193 23.55 -7.52 9.22
C ASN A 193 23.54 -8.65 10.27
N LEU A 194 22.75 -9.71 10.06
CA LEU A 194 22.74 -10.88 10.93
C LEU A 194 24.05 -11.70 10.91
N ILE A 195 24.83 -11.60 9.83
CA ILE A 195 26.13 -12.27 9.71
C ILE A 195 27.22 -11.48 10.45
N LEU A 196 27.13 -10.15 10.46
CA LEU A 196 28.12 -9.26 11.10
C LEU A 196 28.00 -9.17 12.62
N GLU A 197 26.86 -9.56 13.21
CA GLU A 197 26.66 -9.70 14.66
C GLU A 197 27.15 -11.06 15.22
N ILE A 198 28.13 -11.69 14.55
CA ILE A 198 28.81 -12.94 14.96
C ILE A 198 30.23 -12.61 15.38
#